data_AF-A0A382EKC6-F1
#
_entry.id   AF-A0A382EKC6-F1
#
_cell.length_a   1.000
_cell.length_b   1.000
_cell.length_c   1.000
_cell.angle_alpha   90.00
_cell.angle_beta   90.00
_cell.angle_gamma   90.00
#
_symmetry.space_group_name_H-M   'P 1'
#
loop_
_entity.id
_entity.type
_entity.pdbx_description
1 polymer ?
#
loop_
_entity_poly.entity_id
_entity_poly.type
_entity_poly.pdbx_seq_one_letter_code
_entity_poly.pdbx_strand_id
1 'polypeptide(L)'
;GDMLELGDLAESAHMKLGVDVARSSIDYLVSVGSLSTCVVESAVASGMNKKYTATALDHKCAVSFLKKYARPGDCLLVKGSRGSRMEKVVGDFIAS
;
A
#
# COMPACT_ATOMS: atom_id res chain seq x y z
N GLY A 1 -0.45 4.02 -2.63
CA GLY A 1 -0.20 4.20 -4.07
C GLY A 1 0.92 5.19 -4.30
N ASP A 2 1.41 5.29 -5.54
CA ASP A 2 2.60 6.07 -5.91
C ASP A 2 2.55 7.56 -5.50
N MET A 3 3.68 8.06 -5.01
CA MET A 3 3.97 9.47 -4.73
C MET A 3 4.63 10.14 -5.93
N LEU A 4 3.82 10.57 -6.91
CA LEU A 4 4.27 10.95 -8.26
C LEU A 4 5.04 12.28 -8.36
N GLU A 5 4.97 13.15 -7.35
CA GLU A 5 5.52 14.53 -7.42
C GLU A 5 6.92 14.66 -6.81
N LEU A 6 7.60 13.55 -6.54
CA LEU A 6 8.88 13.55 -5.81
C LEU A 6 10.14 13.54 -6.71
N GLY A 7 9.99 13.36 -8.04
CA GLY A 7 11.13 13.28 -8.96
C GLY A 7 12.14 12.22 -8.51
N ASP A 8 13.43 12.57 -8.50
CA ASP A 8 14.54 11.68 -8.10
C ASP A 8 14.46 11.20 -6.65
N LEU A 9 13.67 11.86 -5.80
CA LEU A 9 13.46 11.44 -4.42
C LEU A 9 12.39 10.37 -4.28
N ALA A 10 11.68 10.02 -5.36
CA ALA A 10 10.54 9.11 -5.28
C ALA A 10 10.94 7.75 -4.69
N GLU A 11 11.97 7.10 -5.22
CA GLU A 11 12.36 5.76 -4.79
C GLU A 11 12.79 5.74 -3.31
N SER A 12 13.68 6.66 -2.92
CA SER A 12 14.16 6.76 -1.53
C SER A 12 13.04 7.09 -0.54
N ALA A 13 12.06 7.92 -0.93
CA ALA A 13 10.90 8.21 -0.11
C ALA A 13 9.97 7.00 0.06
N HIS A 14 9.73 6.22 -1.01
CA HIS A 14 8.95 4.98 -0.90
C HIS A 14 9.65 3.93 -0.03
N MET A 15 10.98 3.79 -0.16
CA MET A 15 11.76 2.90 0.70
C MET A 15 11.69 3.33 2.18
N LYS A 16 11.88 4.62 2.46
CA LYS A 16 11.77 5.14 3.83
C LYS A 16 10.39 4.87 4.44
N LEU A 17 9.33 5.08 3.66
CA LEU A 17 7.96 4.78 4.10
C LEU A 17 7.78 3.31 4.48
N GLY A 18 8.37 2.36 3.73
CA GLY A 18 8.28 0.95 4.07
C GLY A 18 8.99 0.61 5.38
N VAL A 19 10.16 1.21 5.65
CA VAL A 19 10.85 1.09 6.94
C VAL A 19 9.97 1.59 8.09
N ASP A 20 9.32 2.75 7.90
CA ASP A 20 8.43 3.34 8.91
C ASP A 20 7.19 2.46 9.15
N VAL A 21 6.61 1.87 8.09
CA VAL A 21 5.49 0.91 8.20
C VAL A 21 5.90 -0.32 9.01
N ALA A 22 7.08 -0.91 8.74
CA ALA A 22 7.55 -2.09 9.46
C ALA A 22 7.81 -1.84 10.96
N ARG A 23 8.05 -0.57 11.35
CA ARG A 23 8.23 -0.14 12.75
C ARG A 23 6.93 0.24 13.45
N SER A 24 5.83 0.29 12.72
CA SER A 24 4.51 0.63 13.23
C SER A 24 3.73 -0.61 13.65
N SER A 25 2.53 -0.41 14.20
CA SER A 25 1.59 -1.49 14.54
C SER A 25 0.67 -1.87 13.36
N ILE A 26 1.12 -1.73 12.12
CA ILE A 26 0.33 -2.07 10.93
C ILE A 26 0.41 -3.58 10.67
N ASP A 27 -0.73 -4.26 10.68
CA ASP A 27 -0.81 -5.71 10.47
C ASP A 27 -0.67 -6.10 8.99
N TYR A 28 -1.26 -5.33 8.08
CA TYR A 28 -1.30 -5.62 6.64
C TYR A 28 -0.85 -4.41 5.81
N LEU A 29 -0.09 -4.67 4.75
CA LEU A 29 0.36 -3.66 3.81
C LEU A 29 0.07 -4.07 2.37
N VAL A 30 -0.66 -3.23 1.63
CA VAL A 30 -0.80 -3.37 0.18
C VAL A 30 -0.40 -2.08 -0.54
N SER A 31 0.48 -2.19 -1.53
CA SER A 31 0.87 -1.08 -2.39
C SER A 31 0.26 -1.18 -3.79
N VAL A 32 0.06 -0.05 -4.47
CA VAL A 32 -0.58 0.02 -5.80
C VAL A 32 0.21 0.98 -6.68
N GLY A 33 0.76 0.46 -7.78
CA GLY A 33 1.65 1.20 -8.69
C GLY A 33 3.09 0.71 -8.62
N SER A 34 3.86 0.95 -9.69
CA SER A 34 5.18 0.36 -9.89
C SER A 34 6.18 0.80 -8.83
N LEU A 35 6.29 2.11 -8.56
CA LEU A 35 7.23 2.66 -7.58
C LEU A 35 6.84 2.29 -6.14
N SER A 36 5.56 2.15 -5.86
CA SER A 36 5.09 1.77 -4.52
C SER A 36 5.44 0.32 -4.14
N THR A 37 5.91 -0.50 -5.08
CA THR A 37 6.53 -1.80 -4.79
C THR A 37 7.70 -1.67 -3.82
N CYS A 38 8.50 -0.60 -3.93
CA CYS A 38 9.62 -0.31 -3.04
C CYS A 38 9.19 -0.18 -1.57
N VAL A 39 7.93 0.24 -1.29
CA VAL A 39 7.38 0.30 0.07
C VAL A 39 7.27 -1.10 0.68
N VAL A 40 6.74 -2.05 -0.09
CA VAL A 40 6.58 -3.44 0.39
C VAL A 40 7.93 -4.11 0.55
N GLU A 41 8.83 -3.94 -0.42
CA GLU A 41 10.17 -4.54 -0.38
C GLU A 41 10.95 -4.06 0.85
N SER A 42 10.99 -2.74 1.08
CA SER A 42 11.68 -2.17 2.24
C SER A 42 11.00 -2.49 3.57
N ALA A 43 9.67 -2.58 3.62
CA ALA A 43 8.95 -3.04 4.82
C ALA A 43 9.30 -4.48 5.19
N VAL A 44 9.32 -5.37 4.20
CA VAL A 44 9.71 -6.78 4.40
C VAL A 44 11.18 -6.90 4.82
N ALA A 45 12.07 -6.17 4.15
CA ALA A 45 13.49 -6.12 4.53
C ALA A 45 13.70 -5.57 5.96
N SER A 46 12.76 -4.76 6.45
CA SER A 46 12.79 -4.17 7.80
C SER A 46 12.04 -4.99 8.86
N GLY A 47 11.58 -6.19 8.53
CA GLY A 47 11.01 -7.15 9.50
C GLY A 47 9.50 -7.36 9.40
N MET A 48 8.79 -6.68 8.49
CA MET A 48 7.37 -6.98 8.25
C MET A 48 7.23 -8.37 7.61
N ASN A 49 6.32 -9.19 8.12
CA ASN A 49 6.12 -10.53 7.56
C ASN A 49 5.50 -10.46 6.16
N LYS A 50 6.25 -10.93 5.15
CA LYS A 50 5.84 -10.95 3.73
C LYS A 50 4.45 -11.55 3.50
N LYS A 51 4.01 -12.51 4.32
CA LYS A 51 2.67 -13.14 4.23
C LYS A 51 1.53 -12.13 4.36
N TYR A 52 1.74 -11.02 5.08
CA TYR A 52 0.75 -9.97 5.31
C TYR A 52 0.96 -8.75 4.41
N THR A 53 1.75 -8.91 3.35
CA THR A 53 2.04 -7.84 2.39
C THR A 53 1.61 -8.21 0.97
N ALA A 54 1.31 -7.22 0.14
CA ALA A 54 1.09 -7.41 -1.30
C ALA A 54 1.48 -6.18 -2.11
N THR A 55 1.95 -6.41 -3.33
CA THR A 55 2.10 -5.38 -4.37
C THR A 55 1.04 -5.60 -5.43
N ALA A 56 0.43 -4.52 -5.91
CA ALA A 56 -0.63 -4.55 -6.91
C ALA A 56 -0.29 -3.61 -8.07
N LEU A 57 -0.52 -4.08 -9.30
CA LEU A 57 -0.34 -3.27 -10.50
C LEU A 57 -1.53 -2.34 -10.76
N ASP A 58 -2.71 -2.69 -10.25
CA ASP A 58 -3.94 -1.92 -10.39
C ASP A 58 -4.80 -1.92 -9.13
N HIS A 59 -5.86 -1.10 -9.14
CA HIS A 59 -6.80 -0.97 -8.03
C HIS A 59 -7.58 -2.26 -7.74
N LYS A 60 -7.87 -3.08 -8.76
CA LYS A 60 -8.69 -4.31 -8.60
C LYS A 60 -7.95 -5.37 -7.77
N CYS A 61 -6.64 -5.49 -7.97
CA CYS A 61 -5.80 -6.37 -7.17
C CYS A 61 -5.79 -5.94 -5.69
N ALA A 62 -5.72 -4.63 -5.40
CA ALA A 62 -5.81 -4.13 -4.04
C ALA A 62 -7.18 -4.38 -3.40
N VAL A 63 -8.28 -4.17 -4.14
CA VAL A 63 -9.64 -4.49 -3.66
C VAL A 63 -9.77 -5.98 -3.33
N SER A 64 -9.20 -6.85 -4.16
CA SER A 64 -9.19 -8.31 -3.91
C SER A 64 -8.43 -8.66 -2.63
N PHE A 65 -7.30 -8.00 -2.38
CA PHE A 65 -6.56 -8.14 -1.12
C PHE A 65 -7.40 -7.69 0.09
N LEU A 66 -8.02 -6.51 0.00
CA LEU A 66 -8.88 -5.99 1.07
C LEU A 66 -10.04 -6.93 1.38
N LYS A 67 -10.74 -7.44 0.36
CA LYS A 67 -11.83 -8.43 0.53
C LYS A 67 -11.38 -9.70 1.24
N LYS A 68 -10.16 -10.15 0.95
CA LYS A 68 -9.61 -11.36 1.54
C LYS A 68 -9.28 -11.17 3.02
N TYR A 69 -8.71 -10.03 3.40
CA TYR A 69 -8.10 -9.86 4.72
C TYR A 69 -8.85 -8.91 5.67
N ALA A 70 -9.48 -7.85 5.17
CA ALA A 70 -10.19 -6.90 6.02
C ALA A 70 -11.42 -7.54 6.66
N ARG A 71 -11.69 -7.20 7.92
CA ARG A 71 -12.80 -7.68 8.73
C ARG A 71 -13.55 -6.50 9.36
N PRO A 72 -14.83 -6.69 9.72
CA PRO A 72 -15.55 -5.70 10.53
C PRO A 72 -14.78 -5.38 11.81
N GLY A 73 -14.57 -4.09 12.07
CA GLY A 73 -13.78 -3.59 13.20
C GLY A 73 -12.35 -3.18 12.85
N ASP A 74 -11.84 -3.55 11.67
CA ASP A 74 -10.50 -3.12 11.23
C ASP A 74 -10.47 -1.63 10.87
N CYS A 75 -9.30 -1.02 11.03
CA CYS A 75 -9.01 0.33 10.55
C CYS A 75 -8.27 0.27 9.21
N LEU A 76 -8.80 0.97 8.20
CA LEU A 76 -8.20 1.04 6.86
C LEU A 76 -7.66 2.45 6.58
N LEU A 77 -6.35 2.56 6.36
CA LEU A 77 -5.72 3.79 5.87
C LEU A 77 -5.43 3.66 4.36
N VAL A 78 -6.15 4.44 3.55
CA VAL A 78 -5.90 4.51 2.10
C VAL A 78 -5.19 5.83 1.77
N LYS A 79 -3.97 5.73 1.24
CA LYS A 79 -3.15 6.88 0.86
C LYS A 79 -2.58 6.77 -0.56
N GLY A 80 -2.59 7.88 -1.29
CA GLY A 80 -1.93 8.03 -2.59
C GLY A 80 -1.88 9.50 -3.03
N SER A 81 -1.19 9.76 -4.14
CA SER A 81 -1.27 11.03 -4.88
C SER A 81 -2.59 11.14 -5.65
N ARG A 82 -2.95 12.33 -6.13
CA ARG A 82 -4.13 12.50 -7.01
C ARG A 82 -4.00 11.70 -8.31
N GLY A 83 -2.82 11.64 -8.90
CA GLY A 83 -2.58 10.83 -10.10
C GLY A 83 -2.78 9.32 -9.86
N SER A 84 -2.49 8.83 -8.65
CA SER A 84 -2.69 7.41 -8.29
C SER A 84 -4.16 7.01 -8.11
N ARG A 85 -5.07 7.99 -7.93
CA ARG A 85 -6.53 7.80 -7.83
C ARG A 85 -6.96 6.71 -6.84
N MET A 86 -6.35 6.68 -5.65
CA MET A 86 -6.62 5.65 -4.64
C MET A 86 -8.05 5.69 -4.07
N GLU A 87 -8.80 6.77 -4.29
CA GLU A 87 -10.23 6.83 -4.02
C GLU A 87 -11.03 5.76 -4.76
N LYS A 88 -10.52 5.26 -5.90
CA LYS A 88 -11.13 4.12 -6.62
C LYS A 88 -11.09 2.84 -5.80
N VAL A 89 -10.01 2.58 -5.05
CA VAL A 89 -9.92 1.41 -4.17
C VAL A 89 -11.00 1.46 -3.09
N VAL A 90 -11.24 2.64 -2.52
CA VAL A 90 -12.29 2.84 -1.51
C VAL A 90 -13.68 2.63 -2.12
N GLY A 91 -13.95 3.28 -3.26
CA GLY A 91 -15.24 3.17 -3.94
C GLY A 91 -15.58 1.73 -4.32
N ASP A 92 -14.64 1.04 -4.97
CA ASP A 92 -14.83 -0.34 -5.44
C ASP A 92 -14.90 -1.37 -4.30
N PHE A 93 -14.27 -1.08 -3.15
CA PHE A 93 -14.35 -1.94 -1.96
C PHE A 93 -15.68 -1.78 -1.21
N ILE A 94 -16.24 -0.57 -1.14
CA ILE A 94 -17.52 -0.32 -0.47
C ILE A 94 -18.71 -0.73 -1.33
N ALA A 95 -18.60 -0.59 -2.65
CA ALA A 95 -19.68 -0.91 -3.60
C ALA A 95 -19.88 -2.42 -3.82
N SER A 96 -19.11 -3.28 -3.15
CA SER A 96 -19.06 -4.71 -3.40
C SER A 96 -19.41 -5.54 -2.17
#